data_AF-A0A959U047-F1
#
_entry.id   AF-A0A959U047-F1
#
_cell.length_a   1.000
_cell.length_b   1.000
_cell.length_c   1.000
_cell.angle_alpha   90.00
_cell.angle_beta   90.00
_cell.angle_gamma   90.00
#
_symmetry.space_group_name_H-M   'P 1'
#
loop_
_entity.id
_entity.type
_entity.pdbx_description
1 polymer ?
#
loop_
_entity_poly.entity_id
_entity_poly.type
_entity_poly.pdbx_seq_one_letter_code
_entity_poly.pdbx_strand_id
1 'polypeptide(L)'
;MPLFEYIFYLGVIIIVFTTIWKLLASIITSFLKDLGVSKDYSFLFFKAVSYYLLVSITALKTSQQMELTHPVIAVIYAISGTFIIYTTIAANLEKNRWRAVMNFERKRIRVMRYDGYLLMACIVLFILTLFKPQIADTPLHNWILQTIRNIYTTPVLQFFIAIFAFFYMINMIVRGVRATEEVLQTLFIRRQPTAGDQSRTDADGYTDYEEIVDDDQ
;
A
#
# COMPACT_ATOMS: atom_id res chain seq x y z
N MET A 1 24.23 -8.48 -7.63
CA MET A 1 23.61 -7.58 -8.63
C MET A 1 23.94 -6.15 -8.23
N PRO A 2 24.35 -5.27 -9.15
CA PRO A 2 24.44 -3.83 -8.91
C PRO A 2 23.18 -3.29 -8.25
N LEU A 3 23.32 -2.24 -7.43
CA LEU A 3 22.20 -1.64 -6.69
C LEU A 3 21.03 -1.24 -7.60
N PHE A 4 21.33 -0.67 -8.77
CA PHE A 4 20.31 -0.28 -9.75
C PHE A 4 19.49 -1.47 -10.25
N GLU A 5 20.14 -2.57 -10.62
CA GLU A 5 19.47 -3.80 -11.06
C GLU A 5 18.59 -4.39 -9.95
N TYR A 6 19.07 -4.34 -8.71
CA TYR A 6 18.29 -4.78 -7.55
C TYR A 6 17.03 -3.93 -7.35
N ILE A 7 17.15 -2.61 -7.37
CA ILE A 7 16.00 -1.68 -7.25
C ILE A 7 15.00 -1.94 -8.38
N PHE A 8 15.50 -2.08 -9.60
CA PHE A 8 14.67 -2.37 -10.77
C PHE A 8 13.94 -3.71 -10.62
N TYR A 9 14.64 -4.75 -10.17
CA TYR A 9 14.06 -6.07 -9.93
C TYR A 9 13.00 -6.05 -8.82
N LEU A 10 13.19 -5.25 -7.77
CA LEU A 10 12.13 -5.02 -6.77
C LEU A 10 10.91 -4.35 -7.39
N GLY A 11 11.09 -3.37 -8.27
CA GLY A 11 9.99 -2.77 -9.04
C GLY A 11 9.23 -3.81 -9.85
N VAL A 12 9.95 -4.74 -10.51
CA VAL A 12 9.36 -5.86 -11.24
C VAL A 12 8.57 -6.79 -10.30
N ILE A 13 9.12 -7.15 -9.14
CA ILE A 13 8.41 -7.96 -8.14
C ILE A 13 7.09 -7.30 -7.76
N ILE A 14 7.11 -6.01 -7.44
CA ILE A 14 5.94 -5.27 -6.99
C ILE A 14 4.87 -5.24 -8.08
N ILE A 15 5.22 -4.89 -9.33
CA ILE A 15 4.23 -4.76 -10.40
C ILE A 15 3.62 -6.12 -10.77
N VAL A 16 4.46 -7.16 -10.89
CA VAL A 16 4.00 -8.50 -11.25
C VAL A 16 3.12 -9.05 -10.14
N PHE A 17 3.57 -8.99 -8.88
CA PHE A 17 2.78 -9.42 -7.74
C PHE A 17 1.45 -8.68 -7.66
N THR A 18 1.47 -7.34 -7.72
CA THR A 18 0.26 -6.52 -7.59
C THR A 18 -0.73 -6.78 -8.74
N THR A 19 -0.23 -7.10 -9.93
CA THR A 19 -1.08 -7.42 -11.09
C THR A 19 -1.71 -8.80 -10.95
N ILE A 20 -0.92 -9.83 -10.66
CA ILE A 20 -1.40 -11.19 -10.43
C ILE A 20 -2.38 -11.21 -9.26
N TRP A 21 -2.05 -10.52 -8.17
CA TRP A 21 -2.87 -10.47 -6.97
C TRP A 21 -4.23 -9.83 -7.22
N LYS A 22 -4.31 -8.76 -8.03
CA LYS A 22 -5.60 -8.15 -8.41
C LYS A 22 -6.48 -9.11 -9.21
N LEU A 23 -5.87 -9.88 -10.12
CA LEU A 23 -6.60 -10.88 -10.90
C LEU A 23 -7.15 -11.97 -9.98
N LEU A 24 -6.31 -12.48 -9.08
CA LEU A 24 -6.71 -13.45 -8.05
C LEU A 24 -7.82 -12.89 -7.14
N ALA A 25 -7.70 -11.63 -6.70
CA ALA A 25 -8.72 -10.92 -5.91
C ALA A 25 -10.07 -10.93 -6.60
N SER A 26 -10.07 -10.60 -7.89
CA SER A 26 -11.30 -10.43 -8.67
C SER A 26 -12.03 -11.75 -8.82
N ILE A 27 -11.29 -12.85 -8.99
CA ILE A 27 -11.85 -14.19 -9.09
C ILE A 27 -12.44 -14.60 -7.73
N ILE A 28 -11.63 -14.52 -6.67
CA ILE A 28 -12.05 -14.93 -5.32
C ILE A 28 -13.25 -14.11 -4.84
N THR A 29 -13.22 -12.79 -5.01
CA THR A 29 -14.35 -11.94 -4.59
C THR A 29 -15.62 -12.14 -5.42
N SER A 30 -15.51 -12.58 -6.68
CA SER A 30 -16.69 -12.99 -7.46
C SER A 30 -17.29 -14.27 -6.87
N PHE A 31 -16.48 -15.28 -6.59
CA PHE A 31 -16.95 -16.51 -5.94
C PHE A 31 -17.53 -16.28 -4.53
N LEU A 32 -16.93 -15.39 -3.72
CA LEU A 32 -17.43 -15.11 -2.36
C LEU A 32 -18.74 -14.32 -2.34
N LYS A 33 -19.04 -13.54 -3.40
CA LYS A 33 -20.34 -12.87 -3.51
C LYS A 33 -21.47 -13.88 -3.68
N ASP A 34 -21.22 -14.96 -4.42
CA ASP A 34 -22.20 -16.04 -4.60
C ASP A 34 -22.48 -16.79 -3.27
N LEU A 35 -21.57 -16.68 -2.29
CA LEU A 35 -21.69 -17.26 -0.94
C LEU A 35 -22.27 -16.30 0.12
N GLY A 36 -22.69 -15.09 -0.26
CA GLY A 36 -23.37 -14.14 0.64
C GLY A 36 -22.47 -13.43 1.67
N VAL A 37 -21.14 -13.50 1.53
CA VAL A 37 -20.22 -12.85 2.47
C VAL A 37 -20.18 -11.33 2.25
N SER A 38 -20.27 -10.57 3.34
CA SER A 38 -20.20 -9.10 3.30
C SER A 38 -18.92 -8.61 2.61
N LYS A 39 -19.09 -7.70 1.64
CA LYS A 39 -18.03 -7.22 0.73
C LYS A 39 -16.86 -6.53 1.44
N ASP A 40 -17.10 -5.97 2.62
CA ASP A 40 -16.13 -5.13 3.35
C ASP A 40 -15.08 -5.95 4.10
N TYR A 41 -15.48 -7.02 4.81
CA TYR A 41 -14.54 -7.88 5.55
C TYR A 41 -13.63 -8.66 4.59
N SER A 42 -14.20 -9.21 3.51
CA SER A 42 -13.45 -9.91 2.47
C SER A 42 -12.41 -9.01 1.81
N PHE A 43 -12.73 -7.72 1.59
CA PHE A 43 -11.80 -6.77 1.00
C PHE A 43 -10.62 -6.44 1.92
N LEU A 44 -10.87 -6.21 3.22
CA LEU A 44 -9.82 -5.87 4.18
C LEU A 44 -8.88 -7.05 4.42
N PHE A 45 -9.42 -8.25 4.61
CA PHE A 45 -8.62 -9.47 4.76
C PHE A 45 -7.73 -9.71 3.53
N PHE A 46 -8.31 -9.62 2.33
CA PHE A 46 -7.57 -9.82 1.09
C PHE A 46 -6.47 -8.77 0.90
N LYS A 47 -6.71 -7.52 1.31
CA LYS A 47 -5.70 -6.45 1.32
C LYS A 47 -4.58 -6.75 2.31
N ALA A 48 -4.90 -7.18 3.53
CA ALA A 48 -3.90 -7.49 4.56
C ALA A 48 -2.97 -8.65 4.12
N VAL A 49 -3.55 -9.75 3.63
CA VAL A 49 -2.77 -10.90 3.12
C VAL A 49 -1.88 -10.47 1.95
N SER A 50 -2.38 -9.61 1.06
CA SER A 50 -1.59 -9.11 -0.07
C SER A 50 -0.33 -8.37 0.35
N TYR A 51 -0.45 -7.50 1.37
CA TYR A 51 0.67 -6.69 1.82
C TYR A 51 1.62 -7.53 2.66
N TYR A 52 1.09 -8.45 3.47
CA TYR A 52 1.91 -9.44 4.16
C TYR A 52 2.81 -10.21 3.20
N LEU A 53 2.22 -10.78 2.14
CA LEU A 53 2.98 -11.56 1.15
C LEU A 53 3.97 -10.68 0.39
N LEU A 54 3.55 -9.50 -0.07
CA LEU A 54 4.42 -8.56 -0.79
C LEU A 54 5.64 -8.15 0.05
N VAL A 55 5.41 -7.77 1.31
CA VAL A 55 6.49 -7.36 2.21
C VAL A 55 7.42 -8.53 2.49
N SER A 56 6.88 -9.73 2.73
CA SER A 56 7.66 -10.93 3.03
C SER A 56 8.54 -11.35 1.85
N ILE A 57 8.02 -11.38 0.61
CA ILE A 57 8.84 -11.75 -0.57
C ILE A 57 9.94 -10.72 -0.85
N THR A 58 9.64 -9.43 -0.64
CA THR A 58 10.63 -8.37 -0.85
C THR A 58 11.69 -8.38 0.24
N ALA A 59 11.30 -8.60 1.50
CA ALA A 59 12.25 -8.77 2.61
C ALA A 59 13.15 -9.99 2.39
N LEU A 60 12.57 -11.13 1.99
CA LEU A 60 13.32 -12.34 1.65
C LEU A 60 14.35 -12.07 0.55
N LYS A 61 13.93 -11.41 -0.55
CA LYS A 61 14.85 -11.07 -1.64
C LYS A 61 15.94 -10.09 -1.20
N THR A 62 15.63 -9.19 -0.28
CA THR A 62 16.57 -8.23 0.29
C THR A 62 17.59 -8.94 1.18
N SER A 63 17.14 -9.82 2.06
CA SER A 63 18.02 -10.63 2.93
C SER A 63 18.97 -11.50 2.11
N GLN A 64 18.46 -12.20 1.08
CA GLN A 64 19.31 -12.97 0.16
C GLN A 64 20.37 -12.10 -0.53
N GLN A 65 20.04 -10.86 -0.88
CA GLN A 65 21.00 -9.95 -1.52
C GLN A 65 22.04 -9.42 -0.53
N MET A 66 21.65 -9.24 0.74
CA MET A 66 22.55 -8.84 1.82
C MET A 66 23.56 -9.92 2.17
N GLU A 67 23.16 -11.20 2.23
CA GLU A 67 24.04 -12.33 2.51
C GLU A 67 25.12 -12.53 1.44
N LEU A 68 24.80 -12.20 0.18
CA LEU A 68 25.72 -12.35 -0.95
C LEU A 68 26.71 -11.18 -1.11
N THR A 69 26.64 -10.15 -0.25
CA THR A 69 27.44 -8.93 -0.41
C THR A 69 28.18 -8.54 0.88
N HIS A 70 29.23 -7.73 0.77
CA HIS A 70 29.93 -7.15 1.90
C HIS A 70 29.00 -6.37 2.85
N PRO A 71 29.28 -6.37 4.17
CA PRO A 71 28.40 -5.84 5.20
C PRO A 71 28.05 -4.35 5.02
N VAL A 72 28.98 -3.53 4.51
CA VAL A 72 28.72 -2.09 4.24
C VAL A 72 27.69 -1.92 3.13
N ILE A 73 27.78 -2.71 2.07
CA ILE A 73 26.87 -2.64 0.92
C ILE A 73 25.52 -3.27 1.28
N ALA A 74 25.51 -4.27 2.17
CA ALA A 74 24.30 -4.88 2.70
C ALA A 74 23.37 -3.86 3.39
N VAL A 75 23.92 -2.89 4.12
CA VAL A 75 23.14 -1.80 4.73
C VAL A 75 22.44 -0.95 3.66
N ILE A 76 23.10 -0.67 2.55
CA ILE A 76 22.52 0.10 1.45
C ILE A 76 21.36 -0.67 0.79
N TYR A 77 21.47 -1.99 0.64
CA TYR A 77 20.36 -2.83 0.18
C TYR A 77 19.19 -2.83 1.16
N ALA A 78 19.45 -2.89 2.47
CA ALA A 78 18.40 -2.83 3.49
C ALA A 78 17.63 -1.50 3.45
N ILE A 79 18.36 -0.37 3.36
CA ILE A 79 17.76 0.97 3.29
C ILE A 79 16.92 1.12 2.02
N SER A 80 17.47 0.74 0.85
CA SER A 80 16.75 0.83 -0.42
C SER A 80 15.51 -0.08 -0.46
N GLY A 81 15.61 -1.31 0.03
CA GLY A 81 14.47 -2.22 0.15
C GLY A 81 13.36 -1.67 1.05
N THR A 82 13.75 -1.10 2.21
CA THR A 82 12.81 -0.44 3.13
C THR A 82 12.11 0.74 2.46
N PHE A 83 12.88 1.61 1.80
CA PHE A 83 12.35 2.78 1.09
C PHE A 83 11.35 2.40 0.00
N ILE A 84 11.67 1.38 -0.79
CA ILE A 84 10.80 0.89 -1.86
C ILE A 84 9.50 0.34 -1.27
N ILE A 85 9.56 -0.50 -0.23
CA ILE A 85 8.36 -1.05 0.41
C ILE A 85 7.49 0.05 1.02
N TYR A 86 8.11 0.99 1.74
CA TYR A 86 7.42 2.15 2.29
C TYR A 86 6.65 2.91 1.19
N THR A 87 7.35 3.28 0.13
CA THR A 87 6.80 4.00 -1.02
C THR A 87 5.67 3.20 -1.68
N THR A 88 5.77 1.87 -1.75
CA THR A 88 4.76 0.99 -2.34
C THR A 88 3.44 1.07 -1.60
N ILE A 89 3.54 0.92 -0.29
CA ILE A 89 2.37 0.86 0.57
C ILE A 89 1.74 2.24 0.62
N ALA A 90 2.55 3.29 0.82
CA ALA A 90 2.11 4.68 0.81
C ALA A 90 1.37 5.05 -0.49
N ALA A 91 1.92 4.71 -1.66
CA ALA A 91 1.27 4.95 -2.95
C ALA A 91 -0.06 4.20 -3.11
N ASN A 92 -0.15 2.97 -2.59
CA ASN A 92 -1.38 2.20 -2.61
C ASN A 92 -2.45 2.78 -1.67
N LEU A 93 -2.05 3.38 -0.54
CA LEU A 93 -2.96 4.06 0.38
C LEU A 93 -3.57 5.31 -0.25
N GLU A 94 -2.75 6.19 -0.84
CA GLU A 94 -3.22 7.40 -1.52
C GLU A 94 -4.21 7.04 -2.64
N LYS A 95 -3.90 6.01 -3.44
CA LYS A 95 -4.80 5.52 -4.50
C LYS A 95 -6.15 5.06 -3.96
N ASN A 96 -6.18 4.37 -2.82
CA ASN A 96 -7.42 3.91 -2.21
C ASN A 96 -8.26 5.07 -1.68
N ARG A 97 -7.60 6.09 -1.12
CA ARG A 97 -8.23 7.32 -0.66
C ARG A 97 -8.83 8.12 -1.79
N TRP A 98 -8.10 8.34 -2.88
CA TRP A 98 -8.61 9.06 -4.04
C TRP A 98 -9.86 8.37 -4.62
N ARG A 99 -9.85 7.04 -4.70
CA ARG A 99 -11.04 6.26 -5.09
C ARG A 99 -12.22 6.43 -4.14
N ALA A 100 -11.98 6.55 -2.83
CA ALA A 100 -13.03 6.79 -1.85
C ALA A 100 -13.62 8.21 -1.98
N VAL A 101 -12.78 9.21 -2.25
CA VAL A 101 -13.20 10.61 -2.47
C VAL A 101 -14.04 10.73 -3.74
N MET A 102 -13.59 10.14 -4.86
CA MET A 102 -14.30 10.26 -6.15
C MET A 102 -15.63 9.51 -6.19
N ASN A 103 -15.79 8.41 -5.43
CA ASN A 103 -17.03 7.63 -5.44
C ASN A 103 -18.08 8.12 -4.43
N PHE A 104 -17.85 9.21 -3.68
CA PHE A 104 -18.79 9.76 -2.68
C PHE A 104 -19.37 8.74 -1.67
N GLU A 105 -18.75 7.56 -1.52
CA GLU A 105 -19.21 6.53 -0.59
C GLU A 105 -18.72 6.86 0.84
N ARG A 106 -19.55 7.59 1.60
CA ARG A 106 -19.27 7.95 3.01
C ARG A 106 -18.92 6.75 3.90
N LYS A 107 -19.36 5.52 3.56
CA LYS A 107 -19.01 4.29 4.30
C LYS A 107 -17.54 3.88 4.17
N ARG A 108 -16.84 4.29 3.10
CA ARG A 108 -15.42 3.95 2.85
C ARG A 108 -14.44 4.83 3.64
N ILE A 109 -14.91 5.95 4.19
CA ILE A 109 -14.12 6.90 4.99
C ILE A 109 -13.76 6.31 6.37
N ARG A 110 -14.59 5.43 6.95
CA ARG A 110 -14.33 4.80 8.26
C ARG A 110 -13.20 3.76 8.21
N VAL A 111 -13.04 3.07 7.09
CA VAL A 111 -11.98 2.04 6.88
C VAL A 111 -10.60 2.70 6.69
N MET A 112 -10.56 3.97 6.29
CA MET A 112 -9.33 4.73 6.05
C MET A 112 -8.48 4.98 7.31
N ARG A 113 -9.07 4.87 8.50
CA ARG A 113 -8.33 5.03 9.77
C ARG A 113 -7.36 3.88 10.05
N TYR A 114 -7.63 2.70 9.50
CA TYR A 114 -6.77 1.52 9.67
C TYR A 114 -5.60 1.47 8.69
N ASP A 115 -5.63 2.27 7.63
CA ASP A 115 -4.61 2.26 6.58
C ASP A 115 -3.24 2.70 7.10
N GLY A 116 -3.19 3.68 8.01
CA GLY A 116 -1.94 4.11 8.66
C GLY A 116 -1.33 3.03 9.57
N TYR A 117 -2.16 2.32 10.36
CA TYR A 117 -1.72 1.20 11.19
C TYR A 117 -1.21 0.04 10.34
N LEU A 118 -1.87 -0.22 9.21
CA LEU A 118 -1.49 -1.27 8.27
C LEU A 118 -0.12 -0.96 7.64
N LEU A 119 0.14 0.31 7.28
CA LEU A 119 1.47 0.74 6.83
C LEU A 119 2.54 0.51 7.90
N MET A 120 2.29 0.92 9.14
CA MET A 120 3.23 0.69 10.24
C MET A 120 3.48 -0.80 10.49
N ALA A 121 2.42 -1.62 10.48
CA ALA A 121 2.53 -3.07 10.63
C ALA A 121 3.42 -3.69 9.53
N CYS A 122 3.28 -3.25 8.28
CA CYS A 122 4.13 -3.71 7.18
C CYS A 122 5.59 -3.32 7.35
N ILE A 123 5.90 -2.10 7.82
CA ILE A 123 7.29 -1.68 8.08
C ILE A 123 7.91 -2.55 9.17
N VAL A 124 7.17 -2.74 10.28
CA VAL A 124 7.64 -3.61 11.38
C VAL A 124 7.85 -5.03 10.89
N LEU A 125 6.93 -5.56 10.10
CA LEU A 125 7.05 -6.89 9.51
C LEU A 125 8.28 -7.00 8.60
N PHE A 126 8.54 -5.99 7.77
CA PHE A 126 9.72 -5.95 6.90
C PHE A 126 11.01 -6.06 7.73
N ILE A 127 11.13 -5.22 8.77
CA ILE A 127 12.30 -5.20 9.66
C ILE A 127 12.47 -6.55 10.37
N LEU A 128 11.39 -7.11 10.93
CA LEU A 128 11.42 -8.41 11.60
C LEU A 128 11.88 -9.53 10.66
N THR A 129 11.37 -9.52 9.43
CA THR A 129 11.72 -10.51 8.40
C THR A 129 13.18 -10.37 7.97
N LEU A 130 13.72 -9.15 7.99
CA LEU A 130 15.11 -8.87 7.66
C LEU A 130 16.09 -9.43 8.71
N PHE A 131 15.72 -9.38 10.00
CA PHE A 131 16.51 -10.02 11.07
C PHE A 131 16.33 -11.54 11.14
N LYS A 132 15.16 -12.06 10.75
CA LYS A 132 14.83 -13.49 10.77
C LYS A 132 14.22 -13.90 9.42
N PRO A 133 15.06 -14.11 8.38
CA PRO A 133 14.58 -14.46 7.04
C PRO A 133 13.83 -15.80 7.00
N GLN A 134 14.08 -16.69 7.97
CA GLN A 134 13.36 -17.96 8.15
C GLN A 134 11.84 -17.81 8.25
N ILE A 135 11.33 -16.64 8.67
CA ILE A 135 9.89 -16.37 8.74
C ILE A 135 9.27 -16.29 7.34
N ALA A 136 10.02 -15.76 6.37
CA ALA A 136 9.59 -15.64 4.99
C ALA A 136 10.09 -16.79 4.09
N ASP A 137 11.02 -17.63 4.57
CA ASP A 137 11.48 -18.81 3.84
C ASP A 137 10.46 -19.95 3.93
N THR A 138 9.32 -19.75 3.27
CA THR A 138 8.26 -20.77 3.14
C THR A 138 8.13 -21.19 1.68
N PRO A 139 7.63 -22.42 1.41
CA PRO A 139 7.43 -22.90 0.05
C PRO A 139 6.57 -21.95 -0.81
N LEU A 140 5.60 -21.28 -0.18
CA LEU A 140 4.71 -20.34 -0.85
C LEU A 140 5.46 -19.07 -1.31
N HIS A 141 6.26 -18.46 -0.44
CA HIS A 141 7.03 -17.26 -0.81
C HIS A 141 8.04 -17.57 -1.91
N ASN A 142 8.74 -18.70 -1.81
CA ASN A 142 9.70 -19.16 -2.82
C ASN A 142 9.03 -19.45 -4.16
N TRP A 143 7.86 -20.10 -4.14
CA TRP A 143 7.08 -20.34 -5.36
C TRP A 143 6.63 -19.05 -6.04
N ILE A 144 6.18 -18.04 -5.26
CA ILE A 144 5.80 -16.73 -5.80
C ILE A 144 7.03 -16.05 -6.43
N LEU A 145 8.16 -16.02 -5.72
CA LEU A 145 9.39 -15.38 -6.20
C LEU A 145 9.92 -16.06 -7.47
N GLN A 146 9.89 -17.40 -7.51
CA GLN A 146 10.24 -18.18 -8.69
C GLN A 146 9.31 -17.89 -9.87
N THR A 147 8.01 -17.82 -9.63
CA THR A 147 7.01 -17.52 -10.66
C THR A 147 7.24 -16.13 -11.24
N ILE A 148 7.48 -15.13 -10.39
CA ILE A 148 7.83 -13.76 -10.82
C ILE A 148 9.11 -13.77 -11.65
N ARG A 149 10.14 -14.51 -11.22
CA ARG A 149 11.40 -14.63 -11.95
C ARG A 149 11.19 -15.23 -13.33
N ASN A 150 10.44 -16.33 -13.44
CA ASN A 150 10.14 -17.00 -14.70
C ASN A 150 9.38 -16.06 -15.66
N ILE A 151 8.42 -15.30 -15.14
CA ILE A 151 7.67 -14.30 -15.91
C ILE A 151 8.61 -13.20 -16.43
N TYR A 152 9.53 -12.72 -15.58
CA TYR A 152 10.50 -11.69 -15.96
C TYR A 152 11.53 -12.17 -16.99
N THR A 153 12.01 -13.41 -16.89
CA THR A 153 13.03 -13.97 -17.79
C THR A 153 12.46 -14.51 -19.10
N THR A 154 11.13 -14.43 -19.30
CA THR A 154 10.52 -14.87 -20.56
C THR A 154 10.78 -13.81 -21.64
N PRO A 155 11.43 -14.12 -22.77
CA PRO A 155 12.02 -13.13 -23.68
C PRO A 155 11.04 -12.11 -24.25
N VAL A 156 9.82 -12.52 -24.60
CA VAL A 156 8.79 -11.59 -25.09
C VAL A 156 8.20 -10.75 -23.95
N LEU A 157 7.91 -11.38 -22.80
CA LEU A 157 7.32 -10.68 -21.66
C LEU A 157 8.32 -9.73 -20.99
N GLN A 158 9.62 -10.03 -21.00
CA GLN A 158 10.66 -9.24 -20.37
C GLN A 158 10.60 -7.78 -20.83
N PHE A 159 10.47 -7.56 -22.15
CA PHE A 159 10.42 -6.22 -22.73
C PHE A 159 9.20 -5.42 -22.24
N PHE A 160 8.00 -5.99 -22.36
CA PHE A 160 6.78 -5.33 -21.91
C PHE A 160 6.80 -5.09 -20.39
N ILE A 161 7.18 -6.09 -19.61
CA ILE A 161 7.23 -6.00 -18.16
C ILE A 161 8.25 -4.96 -17.72
N ALA A 162 9.43 -4.88 -18.36
CA ALA A 162 10.43 -3.88 -18.03
C ALA A 162 9.90 -2.45 -18.24
N ILE A 163 9.22 -2.20 -19.37
CA ILE A 163 8.60 -0.90 -19.67
C ILE A 163 7.52 -0.58 -18.64
N PHE A 164 6.59 -1.52 -18.40
CA PHE A 164 5.53 -1.31 -17.43
C PHE A 164 6.07 -1.11 -16.01
N ALA A 165 7.09 -1.87 -15.61
CA ALA A 165 7.76 -1.74 -14.32
C ALA A 165 8.38 -0.35 -14.15
N PHE A 166 9.03 0.18 -15.18
CA PHE A 166 9.63 1.51 -15.14
C PHE A 166 8.58 2.61 -14.92
N PHE A 167 7.54 2.66 -15.76
CA PHE A 167 6.47 3.66 -15.61
C PHE A 167 5.72 3.52 -14.29
N TYR A 168 5.45 2.27 -13.89
CA TYR A 168 4.79 1.98 -12.62
C TYR A 168 5.62 2.47 -11.43
N MET A 169 6.92 2.20 -11.43
CA MET A 169 7.83 2.62 -10.36
C MET A 169 7.87 4.14 -10.24
N ILE A 170 7.98 4.89 -11.34
CA ILE A 170 7.94 6.36 -11.31
C ILE A 170 6.62 6.85 -10.70
N ASN A 171 5.49 6.34 -11.19
CA ASN A 171 4.17 6.74 -10.72
C ASN A 171 3.98 6.44 -9.22
N MET A 172 4.49 5.30 -8.79
CA MET A 172 4.47 4.87 -7.41
C MET A 172 5.39 5.71 -6.52
N ILE A 173 6.57 6.12 -6.99
CA ILE A 173 7.44 7.05 -6.25
C ILE A 173 6.74 8.39 -6.06
N VAL A 174 6.22 8.98 -7.13
CA VAL A 174 5.53 10.28 -7.08
C VAL A 174 4.35 10.23 -6.09
N ARG A 175 3.55 9.16 -6.13
CA ARG A 175 2.44 8.93 -5.21
C ARG A 175 2.91 8.68 -3.77
N GLY A 176 3.95 7.87 -3.60
CA GLY A 176 4.51 7.57 -2.28
C GLY A 176 5.03 8.82 -1.58
N VAL A 177 5.63 9.76 -2.31
CA VAL A 177 6.04 11.07 -1.78
C VAL A 177 4.82 11.88 -1.31
N ARG A 178 3.76 11.99 -2.12
CA ARG A 178 2.53 12.70 -1.73
C ARG A 178 1.85 12.08 -0.50
N ALA A 179 1.76 10.75 -0.49
CA ALA A 179 1.24 10.00 0.65
C ALA A 179 2.05 10.23 1.93
N THR A 180 3.36 10.50 1.81
CA THR A 180 4.24 10.77 2.96
C THR A 180 3.86 12.06 3.66
N GLU A 181 3.54 13.13 2.92
CA GLU A 181 3.08 14.40 3.51
C GLU A 181 1.84 14.18 4.38
N GLU A 182 0.91 13.35 3.92
CA GLU A 182 -0.35 13.06 4.59
C GLU A 182 -0.18 12.12 5.80
N VAL A 183 0.68 11.11 5.68
CA VAL A 183 1.03 10.22 6.79
C VAL A 183 1.75 11.00 7.88
N LEU A 184 2.65 11.91 7.50
CA LEU A 184 3.35 12.78 8.44
C LEU A 184 2.36 13.71 9.16
N GLN A 185 1.44 14.32 8.42
CA GLN A 185 0.37 15.12 9.01
C GLN A 185 -0.50 14.30 9.96
N THR A 186 -0.93 13.09 9.59
CA THR A 186 -1.82 12.28 10.44
C THR A 186 -1.16 11.66 11.66
N LEU A 187 0.15 11.35 11.59
CA LEU A 187 0.90 10.75 12.70
C LEU A 187 1.50 11.81 13.65
N PHE A 188 2.01 12.93 13.13
CA PHE A 188 2.74 13.92 13.92
C PHE A 188 1.92 15.17 14.21
N ILE A 189 1.05 15.58 13.29
CA ILE A 189 0.13 16.70 13.51
C ILE A 189 -1.20 16.10 13.91
N ARG A 190 -1.34 15.75 15.19
CA ARG A 190 -2.67 15.63 15.80
C ARG A 190 -3.37 16.93 15.45
N ARG A 191 -4.31 16.92 14.49
CA ARG A 191 -5.23 18.03 14.30
C ARG A 191 -5.88 18.20 15.66
N GLN A 192 -5.38 19.13 16.46
CA GLN A 192 -6.18 19.72 17.50
C GLN A 192 -7.44 20.14 16.76
N PRO A 193 -8.64 19.68 17.16
CA PRO A 193 -9.81 20.41 16.76
C PRO A 193 -9.51 21.83 17.18
N THR A 194 -9.65 22.79 16.27
CA THR A 194 -9.44 24.20 16.56
C THR A 194 -10.41 24.56 17.70
N ALA A 195 -9.94 24.40 18.94
CA ALA A 195 -10.60 24.83 20.14
C ALA A 195 -10.18 26.29 20.28
N GLY A 196 -10.99 27.14 19.65
CA GLY A 196 -10.72 28.56 19.53
C GLY A 196 -11.89 29.32 18.93
N ASP A 197 -13.12 28.97 19.31
CA ASP A 197 -14.07 30.01 19.69
C ASP A 197 -14.97 29.46 20.81
N GLN A 198 -14.62 29.80 22.05
CA GLN A 198 -15.46 29.57 23.22
C GLN A 198 -16.01 30.93 23.64
N SER A 199 -17.26 31.17 23.26
CA SER A 199 -18.16 32.03 24.04
C SER A 199 -19.47 31.26 24.26
N ARG A 200 -19.55 30.58 25.40
CA ARG A 200 -20.72 30.42 26.31
C ARG A 200 -21.93 31.29 25.90
N THR A 201 -23.20 30.88 25.88
CA THR A 201 -24.02 29.95 26.69
C THR A 201 -25.35 29.83 25.92
N ASP A 202 -25.97 28.67 25.71
CA ASP A 202 -27.21 28.19 26.36
C ASP A 202 -27.89 27.31 25.29
N ALA A 203 -28.15 26.03 25.58
CA ALA A 203 -29.51 25.48 25.77
C ALA A 203 -30.50 25.82 24.64
N ASP A 204 -30.99 24.75 24.00
CA ASP A 204 -32.08 24.70 23.01
C ASP A 204 -31.73 25.30 21.62
N GLY A 205 -31.59 24.51 20.55
CA GLY A 205 -32.60 23.57 20.08
C GLY A 205 -33.42 24.18 18.95
N TYR A 206 -32.82 24.77 17.90
CA TYR A 206 -33.55 25.08 16.66
C TYR A 206 -32.65 24.90 15.41
N THR A 207 -33.22 24.21 14.43
CA THR A 207 -32.71 23.96 13.08
C THR A 207 -32.83 25.23 12.23
N ASP A 208 -31.71 25.72 11.69
CA ASP A 208 -31.74 26.76 10.66
C ASP A 208 -32.26 26.16 9.35
N TYR A 209 -33.46 26.59 8.95
CA TYR A 209 -33.93 26.47 7.57
C TYR A 209 -33.40 27.67 6.79
N GLU A 210 -32.83 27.41 5.62
CA GLU A 210 -32.46 28.43 4.64
C GLU A 210 -33.76 29.02 4.06
N GLU A 211 -34.04 30.29 4.33
CA GLU A 211 -35.20 31.00 3.79
C GLU A 211 -34.93 31.35 2.32
N ILE A 212 -35.77 30.82 1.42
CA ILE A 212 -35.77 31.20 0.00
C ILE A 212 -36.49 32.54 -0.10
N VAL A 213 -35.75 33.60 -0.40
CA VAL A 213 -36.35 34.89 -0.76
C VAL A 213 -36.70 34.84 -2.24
N ASP A 214 -38.00 34.72 -2.53
CA ASP A 214 -38.56 34.97 -3.86
C ASP A 214 -38.57 36.50 -4.10
N ASP A 215 -37.70 36.98 -4.99
CA ASP A 215 -37.75 38.36 -5.48
C ASP A 215 -38.79 38.45 -6.61
N ASP A 216 -40.02 38.85 -6.25
CA ASP A 216 -41.01 39.41 -7.19
C ASP A 216 -40.82 40.94 -7.27
N GLN A 217 -40.36 41.44 -8.42
CA GLN A 217 -40.77 42.73 -9.02
C GLN A 217 -40.38 42.86 -10.49
#